data_AF-A0A842M9D4-F1
#
_entry.id   AF-A0A842M9D4-F1
#
_cell.length_a   1.000
_cell.length_b   1.000
_cell.length_c   1.000
_cell.angle_alpha   90.00
_cell.angle_beta   90.00
_cell.angle_gamma   90.00
#
_symmetry.space_group_name_H-M   'P 1'
#
loop_
_entity.id
_entity.type
_entity.pdbx_description
1 polymer ?
#
loop_
_entity_poly.entity_id
_entity_poly.type
_entity_poly.pdbx_seq_one_letter_code
_entity_poly.pdbx_strand_id
1 'polypeptide(L)'
;MKKALYLSVFLALALVLINSVSAAQLSYDEVSNASKVIADQANKTGKIPSQVTVNSKNVTLDDYLYAATTTTINLNSNQKKSVTTNNYKPAPNPPSTTATGKLTKTAYLQTAQNIKKFIEANGRSPNYATTTIGKVNYQSLIYAYARIINFYNTYKRLPNYVTIKRVSIANDPREVKVLIYSGYDASTNCVNGIKYCLNTVTLNSVKFTYATSTVITSSVLASYDVLVMPGGTSGRSYLRNPNISSSAIKSFVNNGGGYLGICAGAYAASVAVDGYYSGWGLADVRCKAVNYEGNLTISITSAGENILGLSGTQTICHCNGAAMYKVGTATTLATYADDNTGYKGYIATVADTYGSGRVILCGPHPELDPRIPKMVVQMIAWLAKVI
;
A
#
# COMPACT_ATOMS: atom_id res chain seq x y z
N MET A 1 -44.29 -20.36 -51.59
CA MET A 1 -43.95 -20.58 -50.16
C MET A 1 -42.48 -20.23 -49.92
N LYS A 2 -42.18 -19.02 -49.44
CA LYS A 2 -40.83 -18.62 -49.03
C LYS A 2 -40.91 -18.09 -47.59
N LYS A 3 -40.26 -18.78 -46.66
CA LYS A 3 -40.16 -18.44 -45.23
C LYS A 3 -39.23 -17.23 -45.07
N ALA A 4 -39.69 -16.20 -44.37
CA ALA A 4 -38.87 -15.08 -43.92
C ALA A 4 -38.13 -15.50 -42.64
N LEU A 5 -36.79 -15.37 -42.65
CA LEU A 5 -35.93 -15.59 -41.50
C LEU A 5 -35.66 -14.22 -40.86
N TYR A 6 -36.22 -13.98 -39.67
CA TYR A 6 -35.89 -12.82 -38.84
C TYR A 6 -34.50 -13.02 -38.24
N LEU A 7 -33.54 -12.18 -38.64
CA LEU A 7 -32.24 -12.08 -38.01
C LEU A 7 -32.25 -10.84 -37.09
N SER A 8 -32.48 -11.06 -35.79
CA SER A 8 -32.38 -10.02 -34.76
C SER A 8 -30.91 -9.78 -34.43
N VAL A 9 -30.36 -8.68 -34.95
CA VAL A 9 -29.03 -8.17 -34.56
C VAL A 9 -29.16 -7.48 -33.20
N PHE A 10 -28.73 -8.15 -32.14
CA PHE A 10 -28.49 -7.51 -30.84
C PHE A 10 -27.15 -6.76 -30.91
N LEU A 11 -27.21 -5.45 -31.10
CA LEU A 11 -26.07 -4.56 -30.93
C LEU A 11 -25.85 -4.36 -29.42
N ALA A 12 -24.95 -5.14 -28.82
CA ALA A 12 -24.53 -4.94 -27.44
C ALA A 12 -23.73 -3.63 -27.35
N LEU A 13 -24.37 -2.55 -26.89
CA LEU A 13 -23.72 -1.31 -26.55
C LEU A 13 -22.82 -1.57 -25.32
N ALA A 14 -21.53 -1.80 -25.55
CA ALA A 14 -20.54 -1.91 -24.49
C ALA A 14 -20.39 -0.53 -23.83
N LEU A 15 -21.15 -0.31 -22.76
CA LEU A 15 -20.98 0.83 -21.88
C LEU A 15 -19.65 0.66 -21.16
N VAL A 16 -18.57 1.18 -21.74
CA VAL A 16 -17.30 1.35 -21.03
C VAL A 16 -17.57 2.37 -19.93
N LEU A 17 -17.87 1.87 -18.73
CA LEU A 17 -17.78 2.65 -17.50
C LEU A 17 -16.31 2.96 -17.29
N ILE A 18 -15.86 4.03 -17.93
CA ILE A 18 -14.69 4.76 -17.47
C ILE A 18 -15.10 5.21 -16.08
N ASN A 19 -14.53 4.59 -15.04
CA ASN A 19 -14.55 5.19 -13.72
C ASN A 19 -13.79 6.52 -13.85
N SER A 20 -14.51 7.57 -14.25
CA SER A 20 -14.06 8.93 -14.01
C SER A 20 -13.96 9.03 -12.50
N VAL A 21 -12.73 8.93 -11.99
CA VAL A 21 -12.46 9.31 -10.60
C VAL A 21 -12.93 10.74 -10.50
N SER A 22 -14.08 10.95 -9.86
CA SER A 22 -14.64 12.29 -9.72
C SER A 22 -13.60 13.13 -9.00
N ALA A 23 -13.20 14.24 -9.63
CA ALA A 23 -12.25 15.15 -9.05
C ALA A 23 -12.79 15.63 -7.69
N ALA A 24 -12.05 15.38 -6.61
CA ALA A 24 -12.51 15.75 -5.28
C ALA A 24 -12.52 17.29 -5.17
N GLN A 25 -13.60 17.87 -4.67
CA GLN A 25 -13.69 19.31 -4.47
C GLN A 25 -13.49 19.65 -3.00
N LEU A 26 -12.57 20.58 -2.72
CA LEU A 26 -12.33 21.14 -1.40
C LEU A 26 -12.88 22.57 -1.35
N SER A 27 -13.80 22.82 -0.43
CA SER A 27 -14.27 24.17 -0.09
C SER A 27 -13.19 24.98 0.62
N TYR A 28 -13.37 26.30 0.66
CA TYR A 28 -12.51 27.19 1.44
C TYR A 28 -12.40 26.76 2.91
N ASP A 29 -13.53 26.39 3.53
CA ASP A 29 -13.57 25.99 4.93
C ASP A 29 -12.85 24.66 5.17
N GLU A 30 -12.91 23.72 4.23
CA GLU A 30 -12.15 22.47 4.33
C GLU A 30 -10.64 22.72 4.26
N VAL A 31 -10.19 23.57 3.32
CA VAL A 31 -8.77 23.97 3.22
C VAL A 31 -8.32 24.73 4.48
N SER A 32 -9.18 25.58 5.02
CA SER A 32 -8.96 26.31 6.27
C SER A 32 -8.80 25.36 7.47
N ASN A 33 -9.71 24.40 7.62
CA ASN A 33 -9.65 23.40 8.69
C ASN A 33 -8.40 22.52 8.58
N ALA A 34 -8.05 22.07 7.37
CA ALA A 34 -6.81 21.34 7.14
C ALA A 34 -5.58 22.19 7.53
N SER A 35 -5.58 23.47 7.16
CA SER A 35 -4.51 24.43 7.52
C SER A 35 -4.36 24.60 9.03
N LYS A 36 -5.48 24.59 9.78
CA LYS A 36 -5.47 24.61 11.25
C LYS A 36 -4.81 23.35 11.81
N VAL A 37 -5.24 22.17 11.38
CA VAL A 37 -4.70 20.87 11.83
C VAL A 37 -3.19 20.78 11.58
N ILE A 38 -2.75 21.09 10.36
CA ILE A 38 -1.33 21.07 9.98
C ILE A 38 -0.51 22.02 10.86
N ALA A 39 -1.00 23.25 11.05
CA ALA A 39 -0.27 24.24 11.82
C ALA A 39 -0.20 23.90 13.32
N ASP A 40 -1.30 23.42 13.90
CA ASP A 40 -1.38 23.04 15.31
C ASP A 40 -0.43 21.88 15.63
N GLN A 41 -0.37 20.86 14.77
CA GLN A 41 0.56 19.74 14.95
C GLN A 41 2.02 20.16 14.78
N ALA A 42 2.32 20.94 13.75
CA ALA A 42 3.69 21.43 13.51
C ALA A 42 4.18 22.34 14.64
N ASN A 43 3.31 23.19 15.20
CA ASN A 43 3.63 24.03 16.34
C ASN A 43 3.93 23.20 17.61
N LYS A 44 3.27 22.05 17.79
CA LYS A 44 3.48 21.16 18.94
C LYS A 44 4.70 20.25 18.80
N THR A 45 4.96 19.74 17.60
CA THR A 45 5.87 18.60 17.41
C THR A 45 7.05 18.89 16.48
N GLY A 46 7.04 20.02 15.77
CA GLY A 46 7.96 20.26 14.65
C GLY A 46 7.67 19.40 13.41
N LYS A 47 6.56 18.63 13.42
CA LYS A 47 6.16 17.75 12.32
C LYS A 47 4.75 18.09 11.81
N ILE A 48 4.54 18.03 10.50
CA ILE A 48 3.21 18.09 9.88
C ILE A 48 2.59 16.69 9.80
N PRO A 49 1.26 16.50 9.82
CA PRO A 49 0.64 15.18 9.69
C PRO A 49 1.06 14.46 8.40
N SER A 50 0.99 13.12 8.36
CA SER A 50 1.21 12.34 7.13
C SER A 50 0.02 12.39 6.16
N GLN A 51 -1.19 12.65 6.69
CA GLN A 51 -2.43 12.87 5.96
C GLN A 51 -3.38 13.72 6.80
N VAL A 52 -4.33 14.43 6.17
CA VAL A 52 -5.29 15.27 6.89
C VAL A 52 -6.70 14.80 6.60
N THR A 53 -7.49 14.58 7.64
CA THR A 53 -8.91 14.26 7.50
C THR A 53 -9.74 15.50 7.84
N VAL A 54 -10.62 15.93 6.93
CA VAL A 54 -11.55 17.05 7.15
C VAL A 54 -12.94 16.62 6.70
N ASN A 55 -13.97 16.80 7.53
CA ASN A 55 -15.36 16.41 7.25
C ASN A 55 -15.47 14.95 6.74
N SER A 56 -14.74 14.02 7.37
CA SER A 56 -14.66 12.59 7.00
C SER A 56 -14.06 12.31 5.62
N LYS A 57 -13.50 13.32 4.93
CA LYS A 57 -12.72 13.15 3.71
C LYS A 57 -11.23 13.09 4.04
N ASN A 58 -10.55 12.04 3.56
CA ASN A 58 -9.09 12.00 3.60
C ASN A 58 -8.53 12.89 2.49
N VAL A 59 -7.73 13.86 2.89
CA VAL A 59 -7.04 14.81 2.01
C VAL A 59 -5.55 14.49 2.07
N THR A 60 -4.99 14.13 0.92
CA THR A 60 -3.54 13.93 0.79
C THR A 60 -2.81 15.26 0.99
N LEU A 61 -1.56 15.23 1.45
CA LEU A 61 -0.75 16.45 1.57
C LEU A 61 -0.52 17.13 0.21
N ASP A 62 -0.55 16.36 -0.87
CA ASP A 62 -0.36 16.83 -2.25
C ASP A 62 -1.57 17.60 -2.76
N ASP A 63 -2.77 17.05 -2.58
CA ASP A 63 -4.02 17.76 -2.86
C ASP A 63 -4.16 18.99 -1.96
N TYR A 64 -3.75 18.87 -0.69
CA TYR A 64 -3.72 20.01 0.21
C TYR A 64 -2.77 21.11 -0.29
N LEU A 65 -1.53 20.79 -0.69
CA LEU A 65 -0.57 21.81 -1.15
C LEU A 65 -1.11 22.53 -2.39
N TYR A 66 -1.69 21.79 -3.33
CA TYR A 66 -2.36 22.38 -4.49
C TYR A 66 -3.54 23.29 -4.10
N ALA A 67 -4.41 22.82 -3.21
CA ALA A 67 -5.57 23.58 -2.76
C ALA A 67 -5.18 24.82 -1.94
N ALA A 68 -4.16 24.72 -1.08
CA ALA A 68 -3.68 25.80 -0.24
C ALA A 68 -2.98 26.91 -1.04
N THR A 69 -2.16 26.54 -2.04
CA THR A 69 -1.54 27.52 -2.95
C THR A 69 -2.58 28.21 -3.82
N THR A 70 -3.54 27.45 -4.39
CA THR A 70 -4.66 28.01 -5.17
C THR A 70 -5.54 28.93 -4.31
N THR A 71 -5.87 28.52 -3.08
CA THR A 71 -6.63 29.34 -2.13
C THR A 71 -5.88 30.62 -1.80
N THR A 72 -4.57 30.55 -1.56
CA THR A 72 -3.75 31.74 -1.28
C THR A 72 -3.77 32.74 -2.44
N ILE A 73 -3.76 32.26 -3.69
CA ILE A 73 -3.90 33.11 -4.89
C ILE A 73 -5.29 33.74 -4.92
N ASN A 74 -6.36 32.96 -4.74
CA ASN A 74 -7.74 33.47 -4.74
C ASN A 74 -7.97 34.52 -3.64
N LEU A 75 -7.40 34.31 -2.45
CA LEU A 75 -7.47 35.24 -1.33
C LEU A 75 -6.77 36.58 -1.63
N ASN A 76 -5.77 36.61 -2.51
CA ASN A 76 -5.17 37.87 -2.95
C ASN A 76 -6.14 38.74 -3.76
N SER A 77 -7.14 38.12 -4.38
CA SER A 77 -8.26 38.78 -5.04
C SER A 77 -9.53 38.82 -4.17
N ASN A 78 -9.41 38.59 -2.86
CA ASN A 78 -10.51 38.52 -1.88
C ASN A 78 -11.60 37.48 -2.21
N GLN A 79 -11.21 36.36 -2.83
CA GLN A 79 -12.14 35.30 -3.23
C GLN A 79 -11.95 34.02 -2.39
N LYS A 80 -13.06 33.49 -1.85
CA LYS A 80 -13.12 32.22 -1.13
C LYS A 80 -13.76 31.13 -2.00
N LYS A 81 -13.05 30.73 -3.05
CA LYS A 81 -13.53 29.74 -4.02
C LYS A 81 -13.15 28.32 -3.62
N SER A 82 -14.03 27.37 -3.91
CA SER A 82 -13.70 25.94 -3.85
C SER A 82 -12.65 25.58 -4.89
N VAL A 83 -11.81 24.60 -4.58
CA VAL A 83 -10.73 24.11 -5.44
C VAL A 83 -10.99 22.64 -5.78
N THR A 84 -10.97 22.34 -7.08
CA THR A 84 -11.04 20.96 -7.58
C THR A 84 -9.64 20.33 -7.55
N THR A 85 -9.49 19.24 -6.81
CA THR A 85 -8.26 18.44 -6.70
C THR A 85 -8.38 17.16 -7.52
N ASN A 86 -7.25 16.49 -7.79
CA ASN A 86 -7.21 15.35 -8.72
C ASN A 86 -6.32 14.22 -8.20
N ASN A 87 -6.33 13.95 -6.89
CA ASN A 87 -5.51 12.94 -6.22
C ASN A 87 -4.04 13.03 -6.68
N TYR A 88 -3.46 14.23 -6.56
CA TYR A 88 -2.11 14.49 -7.06
C TYR A 88 -1.07 13.57 -6.41
N LYS A 89 -0.11 13.11 -7.20
CA LYS A 89 0.92 12.18 -6.73
C LYS A 89 1.93 12.87 -5.79
N PRO A 90 2.54 12.12 -4.87
CA PRO A 90 3.54 12.65 -3.95
C PRO A 90 4.77 13.22 -4.66
N ALA A 91 5.44 14.14 -3.96
CA ALA A 91 6.80 14.55 -4.30
C ALA A 91 7.74 13.32 -4.19
N PRO A 92 8.41 12.88 -5.27
CA PRO A 92 9.14 11.60 -5.26
C PRO A 92 10.40 11.63 -4.38
N ASN A 93 11.10 12.77 -4.29
CA ASN A 93 12.38 12.89 -3.60
C ASN A 93 12.55 14.28 -2.95
N PRO A 94 11.72 14.67 -1.97
CA PRO A 94 11.85 15.96 -1.29
C PRO A 94 13.12 15.99 -0.42
N PRO A 95 13.99 17.01 -0.55
CA PRO A 95 15.18 17.12 0.28
C PRO A 95 14.85 17.22 1.77
N SER A 96 15.67 16.60 2.60
CA SER A 96 15.54 16.71 4.06
C SER A 96 15.91 18.11 4.56
N THR A 97 16.72 18.89 3.83
CA THR A 97 17.11 20.27 4.14
C THR A 97 16.19 21.30 3.48
N THR A 98 16.11 22.50 4.05
CA THR A 98 15.29 23.60 3.50
C THR A 98 15.96 24.93 3.82
N ALA A 99 15.83 25.89 2.91
CA ALA A 99 16.07 27.29 3.22
C ALA A 99 15.10 27.77 4.32
N THR A 100 15.57 28.69 5.16
CA THR A 100 14.80 29.34 6.23
C THR A 100 14.96 30.87 6.09
N GLY A 101 13.97 31.63 6.57
CA GLY A 101 13.94 33.09 6.39
C GLY A 101 12.56 33.61 6.06
N LYS A 102 12.44 34.92 5.79
CA LYS A 102 11.17 35.57 5.45
C LYS A 102 10.94 35.57 3.94
N LEU A 103 9.79 35.06 3.50
CA LEU A 103 9.26 35.33 2.16
C LEU A 103 8.25 36.46 2.24
N THR A 104 8.46 37.51 1.47
CA THR A 104 7.51 38.64 1.35
C THR A 104 6.20 38.20 0.70
N LYS A 105 5.15 39.00 0.81
CA LYS A 105 3.86 38.77 0.15
C LYS A 105 3.99 38.46 -1.34
N THR A 106 4.74 39.31 -2.05
CA THR A 106 5.01 39.10 -3.47
C THR A 106 5.73 37.77 -3.73
N ALA A 107 6.74 37.44 -2.92
CA ALA A 107 7.52 36.22 -3.10
C ALA A 107 6.71 34.93 -2.84
N TYR A 108 5.92 34.86 -1.77
CA TYR A 108 5.11 33.65 -1.50
C TYR A 108 3.91 33.52 -2.46
N LEU A 109 3.38 34.63 -2.99
CA LEU A 109 2.34 34.58 -4.04
C LEU A 109 2.90 34.07 -5.37
N GLN A 110 4.08 34.55 -5.77
CA GLN A 110 4.77 34.03 -6.96
C GLN A 110 5.11 32.54 -6.79
N THR A 111 5.57 32.16 -5.60
CA THR A 111 5.85 30.76 -5.27
C THR A 111 4.58 29.91 -5.37
N ALA A 112 3.42 30.43 -4.95
CA ALA A 112 2.14 29.73 -5.02
C ALA A 112 1.73 29.47 -6.47
N GLN A 113 1.87 30.48 -7.34
CA GLN A 113 1.59 30.34 -8.77
C GLN A 113 2.49 29.29 -9.43
N ASN A 114 3.79 29.30 -9.09
CA ASN A 114 4.76 28.34 -9.63
C ASN A 114 4.45 26.90 -9.18
N ILE A 115 4.08 26.70 -7.92
CA ILE A 115 3.70 25.38 -7.39
C ILE A 115 2.41 24.90 -8.07
N LYS A 116 1.37 25.74 -8.14
CA LYS A 116 0.11 25.41 -8.81
C LYS A 116 0.36 24.95 -10.25
N LYS A 117 1.11 25.75 -11.03
CA LYS A 117 1.48 25.43 -12.42
C LYS A 117 2.26 24.13 -12.53
N PHE A 118 3.20 23.89 -11.60
CA PHE A 118 3.98 22.66 -11.57
C PHE A 118 3.08 21.43 -11.35
N ILE A 119 2.19 21.49 -10.36
CA ILE A 119 1.31 20.38 -10.01
C ILE A 119 0.35 20.06 -11.16
N GLU A 120 -0.25 21.08 -11.78
CA GLU A 120 -1.13 20.93 -12.95
C GLU A 120 -0.40 20.28 -14.13
N ALA A 121 0.83 20.69 -14.41
CA ALA A 121 1.60 20.19 -15.54
C ALA A 121 2.16 18.76 -15.31
N ASN A 122 2.44 18.37 -14.07
CA ASN A 122 3.15 17.12 -13.76
C ASN A 122 2.29 16.08 -13.05
N GLY A 123 1.06 16.42 -12.65
CA GLY A 123 0.18 15.54 -11.87
C GLY A 123 0.75 15.15 -10.50
N ARG A 124 1.70 15.92 -9.95
CA ARG A 124 2.39 15.62 -8.69
C ARG A 124 2.95 16.87 -8.00
N SER A 125 3.17 16.78 -6.69
CA SER A 125 3.86 17.83 -5.93
C SER A 125 5.34 17.99 -6.32
N PRO A 126 5.89 19.22 -6.22
CA PRO A 126 7.32 19.45 -6.39
C PRO A 126 8.11 18.98 -5.16
N ASN A 127 9.34 18.52 -5.38
CA ASN A 127 10.27 18.17 -4.29
C ASN A 127 10.66 19.41 -3.44
N TYR A 128 10.72 20.58 -4.10
CA TYR A 128 11.01 21.88 -3.51
C TYR A 128 10.52 23.00 -4.44
N ALA A 129 10.39 24.21 -3.92
CA ALA A 129 10.24 25.42 -4.72
C ALA A 129 11.49 26.29 -4.61
N THR A 130 11.96 26.84 -5.74
CA THR A 130 13.01 27.86 -5.76
C THR A 130 12.40 29.20 -5.39
N THR A 131 12.94 29.85 -4.36
CA THR A 131 12.45 31.13 -3.83
C THR A 131 13.60 32.13 -3.66
N THR A 132 13.29 33.37 -3.28
CA THR A 132 14.30 34.43 -3.02
C THR A 132 15.22 34.13 -1.83
N ILE A 133 14.86 33.20 -0.95
CA ILE A 133 15.69 32.76 0.18
C ILE A 133 16.41 31.42 -0.10
N GLY A 134 16.28 30.87 -1.31
CA GLY A 134 16.80 29.57 -1.70
C GLY A 134 15.71 28.51 -1.90
N LYS A 135 16.11 27.23 -1.92
CA LYS A 135 15.20 26.09 -2.13
C LYS A 135 14.43 25.77 -0.84
N VAL A 136 13.11 25.89 -0.88
CA VAL A 136 12.23 25.50 0.23
C VAL A 136 11.62 24.14 -0.08
N ASN A 137 11.81 23.16 0.81
CA ASN A 137 11.36 21.80 0.56
C ASN A 137 9.83 21.64 0.69
N TYR A 138 9.31 20.54 0.16
CA TYR A 138 7.89 20.18 0.16
C TYR A 138 7.18 20.35 1.51
N GLN A 139 7.77 19.82 2.58
CA GLN A 139 7.20 19.83 3.93
C GLN A 139 7.06 21.26 4.48
N SER A 140 8.09 22.09 4.28
CA SER A 140 8.08 23.48 4.72
C SER A 140 7.14 24.36 3.88
N LEU A 141 6.92 24.04 2.60
CA LEU A 141 5.92 24.73 1.78
C LEU A 141 4.50 24.50 2.30
N ILE A 142 4.14 23.24 2.57
CA ILE A 142 2.84 22.88 3.16
C ILE A 142 2.59 23.68 4.44
N TYR A 143 3.55 23.67 5.37
CA TYR A 143 3.41 24.38 6.63
C TYR A 143 3.42 25.92 6.48
N ALA A 144 4.12 26.46 5.48
CA ALA A 144 4.08 27.90 5.19
C ALA A 144 2.70 28.33 4.71
N TYR A 145 2.11 27.61 3.75
CA TYR A 145 0.77 27.95 3.23
C TYR A 145 -0.34 27.72 4.25
N ALA A 146 -0.22 26.69 5.10
CA ALA A 146 -1.11 26.52 6.24
C ALA A 146 -1.13 27.75 7.16
N ARG A 147 0.05 28.30 7.49
CA ARG A 147 0.16 29.51 8.31
C ARG A 147 -0.33 30.78 7.61
N ILE A 148 -0.16 30.89 6.29
CA ILE A 148 -0.70 32.01 5.51
C ILE A 148 -2.24 32.02 5.57
N ILE A 149 -2.88 30.86 5.37
CA ILE A 149 -4.33 30.73 5.41
C ILE A 149 -4.87 30.98 6.82
N ASN A 150 -4.23 30.41 7.85
CA ASN A 150 -4.60 30.68 9.25
C ASN A 150 -4.46 32.16 9.60
N PHE A 151 -3.41 32.84 9.13
CA PHE A 151 -3.27 34.29 9.30
C PHE A 151 -4.43 35.05 8.63
N TYR A 152 -4.79 34.69 7.40
CA TYR A 152 -5.92 35.32 6.72
C TYR A 152 -7.23 35.11 7.48
N ASN A 153 -7.46 33.91 8.03
CA ASN A 153 -8.65 33.62 8.81
C ASN A 153 -8.78 34.50 10.06
N THR A 154 -7.66 34.82 10.71
CA THR A 154 -7.65 35.70 11.89
C THR A 154 -7.76 37.17 11.51
N TYR A 155 -6.92 37.64 10.57
CA TYR A 155 -6.73 39.08 10.31
C TYR A 155 -7.46 39.61 9.08
N LYS A 156 -8.18 38.74 8.34
CA LYS A 156 -8.95 39.06 7.13
C LYS A 156 -8.13 39.74 6.03
N ARG A 157 -6.82 39.53 6.04
CA ARG A 157 -5.87 39.99 5.02
C ARG A 157 -4.72 39.00 4.92
N LEU A 158 -4.07 38.95 3.76
CA LEU A 158 -2.84 38.18 3.61
C LEU A 158 -1.69 38.80 4.42
N PRO A 159 -0.75 38.00 4.98
CA PRO A 159 0.37 38.51 5.75
C PRO A 159 1.38 39.23 4.86
N ASN A 160 2.08 40.26 5.37
CA ASN A 160 3.10 40.97 4.58
C ASN A 160 4.33 40.08 4.30
N TYR A 161 4.55 39.07 5.13
CA TYR A 161 5.56 38.03 4.92
C TYR A 161 5.17 36.76 5.67
N VAL A 162 5.76 35.62 5.29
CA VAL A 162 5.75 34.38 6.07
C VAL A 162 7.18 33.96 6.37
N THR A 163 7.47 33.59 7.62
CA THR A 163 8.77 33.02 7.99
C THR A 163 8.77 31.52 7.69
N ILE A 164 9.63 31.06 6.79
CA ILE A 164 9.82 29.64 6.48
C ILE A 164 10.51 28.96 7.66
N LYS A 165 9.83 27.94 8.20
CA LYS A 165 10.27 27.12 9.31
C LYS A 165 10.54 25.70 8.80
N ARG A 166 11.63 25.09 9.27
CA ARG A 166 11.94 23.69 9.02
C ARG A 166 10.94 22.80 9.75
N VAL A 167 10.30 21.88 9.03
CA VAL A 167 9.44 20.82 9.58
C VAL A 167 9.71 19.52 8.83
N SER A 168 9.36 18.39 9.44
CA SER A 168 9.31 17.08 8.78
C SER A 168 7.87 16.55 8.74
N ILE A 169 7.61 15.48 8.00
CA ILE A 169 6.32 14.78 8.08
C ILE A 169 6.33 13.89 9.33
N ALA A 170 5.21 13.86 10.04
CA ALA A 170 4.98 13.00 11.18
C ALA A 170 4.94 11.56 10.72
N ASN A 171 5.65 10.71 11.42
CA ASN A 171 5.57 9.28 11.19
C ASN A 171 4.38 8.72 11.99
N ASP A 172 3.16 9.20 11.70
CA ASP A 172 1.96 8.55 12.24
C ASP A 172 1.98 7.10 11.74
N PRO A 173 1.80 6.10 12.64
CA PRO A 173 1.92 4.72 12.23
C PRO A 173 0.95 4.45 11.08
N ARG A 174 1.47 4.10 9.91
CA ARG A 174 0.60 3.69 8.82
C ARG A 174 -0.16 2.46 9.28
N GLU A 175 -1.48 2.56 9.35
CA GLU A 175 -2.30 1.40 9.65
C GLU A 175 -2.29 0.47 8.44
N VAL A 176 -1.96 -0.80 8.66
CA VAL A 176 -2.04 -1.88 7.68
C VAL A 176 -3.14 -2.83 8.13
N LYS A 177 -4.22 -2.89 7.36
CA LYS A 177 -5.39 -3.73 7.60
C LYS A 177 -5.20 -5.09 6.92
N VAL A 178 -5.08 -6.13 7.73
CA VAL A 178 -4.82 -7.50 7.27
C VAL A 178 -6.10 -8.32 7.37
N LEU A 179 -6.53 -8.93 6.27
CA LEU A 179 -7.58 -9.94 6.28
C LEU A 179 -6.93 -11.33 6.29
N ILE A 180 -7.29 -12.16 7.28
CA ILE A 180 -6.84 -13.55 7.36
C ILE A 180 -8.00 -14.46 6.99
N TYR A 181 -7.85 -15.31 5.98
CA TYR A 181 -8.86 -16.32 5.69
C TYR A 181 -8.92 -17.35 6.82
N SER A 182 -10.11 -17.63 7.34
CA SER A 182 -10.34 -18.57 8.44
C SER A 182 -11.55 -19.48 8.19
N GLY A 183 -11.90 -19.67 6.92
CA GLY A 183 -13.03 -20.52 6.51
C GLY A 183 -12.65 -22.00 6.42
N TYR A 184 -13.54 -22.76 5.80
CA TYR A 184 -13.33 -24.18 5.55
C TYR A 184 -11.99 -24.45 4.85
N ASP A 185 -11.33 -25.54 5.24
CA ASP A 185 -9.97 -25.93 4.84
C ASP A 185 -8.82 -25.07 5.36
N ALA A 186 -9.05 -23.97 6.08
CA ALA A 186 -7.97 -23.26 6.79
C ALA A 186 -7.64 -23.94 8.12
N SER A 187 -6.35 -24.11 8.41
CA SER A 187 -5.91 -24.63 9.71
C SER A 187 -6.06 -23.56 10.79
N THR A 188 -6.83 -23.87 11.83
CA THR A 188 -7.01 -22.98 13.00
C THR A 188 -5.67 -22.62 13.64
N ASN A 189 -4.71 -23.55 13.67
CA ASN A 189 -3.37 -23.29 14.21
C ASN A 189 -2.59 -22.29 13.36
N CYS A 190 -2.68 -22.37 12.03
CA CYS A 190 -2.04 -21.40 11.14
C CYS A 190 -2.68 -20.01 11.29
N VAL A 191 -4.01 -19.94 11.34
CA VAL A 191 -4.75 -18.68 11.57
C VAL A 191 -4.32 -18.04 12.90
N ASN A 192 -4.26 -18.83 13.98
CA ASN A 192 -3.84 -18.34 15.30
C ASN A 192 -2.35 -17.98 15.34
N GLY A 193 -1.49 -18.71 14.63
CA GLY A 193 -0.08 -18.40 14.47
C GLY A 193 0.14 -17.03 13.82
N ILE A 194 -0.60 -16.71 12.74
CA ILE A 194 -0.52 -15.40 12.07
C ILE A 194 -0.96 -14.29 13.03
N LYS A 195 -2.08 -14.47 13.75
CA LYS A 195 -2.54 -13.52 14.78
C LYS A 195 -1.48 -13.30 15.86
N TYR A 196 -0.88 -14.38 16.35
CA TYR A 196 0.21 -14.32 17.32
C TYR A 196 1.38 -13.49 16.78
N CYS A 197 1.79 -13.72 15.53
CA CYS A 197 2.90 -12.97 14.93
C CYS A 197 2.61 -11.46 14.84
N LEU A 198 1.42 -11.10 14.36
CA LEU A 198 0.97 -9.71 14.26
C LEU A 198 0.85 -8.99 15.60
N ASN A 199 0.50 -9.71 16.68
CA ASN A 199 0.44 -9.15 18.03
C ASN A 199 1.82 -9.05 18.69
N THR A 200 2.79 -9.88 18.28
CA THR A 200 4.08 -10.00 18.94
C THR A 200 5.11 -9.00 18.41
N VAL A 201 5.10 -8.73 17.10
CA VAL A 201 6.12 -7.89 16.46
C VAL A 201 5.57 -6.50 16.19
N THR A 202 6.26 -5.50 16.73
CA THR A 202 6.04 -4.08 16.42
C THR A 202 7.08 -3.61 15.39
N LEU A 203 6.62 -2.84 14.41
CA LEU A 203 7.49 -2.11 13.48
C LEU A 203 7.33 -0.61 13.73
N ASN A 204 8.45 0.12 13.68
CA ASN A 204 8.41 1.57 13.83
C ASN A 204 7.50 2.17 12.75
N SER A 205 6.56 3.02 13.16
CA SER A 205 5.70 3.77 12.23
C SER A 205 4.77 2.92 11.36
N VAL A 206 4.46 1.69 11.79
CA VAL A 206 3.41 0.85 11.21
C VAL A 206 2.56 0.27 12.33
N LYS A 207 1.24 0.31 12.17
CA LYS A 207 0.29 -0.38 13.07
C LYS A 207 -0.43 -1.45 12.28
N PHE A 208 -0.32 -2.71 12.68
CA PHE A 208 -1.12 -3.77 12.09
C PHE A 208 -2.46 -3.89 12.81
N THR A 209 -3.55 -3.93 12.05
CA THR A 209 -4.86 -4.39 12.52
C THR A 209 -5.31 -5.54 11.65
N TYR A 210 -6.05 -6.49 12.21
CA TYR A 210 -6.47 -7.66 11.46
C TYR A 210 -7.90 -8.08 11.76
N ALA A 211 -8.52 -8.73 10.79
CA ALA A 211 -9.78 -9.42 10.93
C ALA A 211 -9.69 -10.80 10.28
N THR A 212 -10.64 -11.66 10.59
CA THR A 212 -10.78 -12.97 9.94
C THR A 212 -12.07 -13.02 9.12
N SER A 213 -12.05 -13.75 8.01
CA SER A 213 -13.25 -14.03 7.23
C SER A 213 -13.28 -15.47 6.74
N THR A 214 -14.48 -16.06 6.73
CA THR A 214 -14.75 -17.37 6.13
C THR A 214 -15.13 -17.30 4.65
N VAL A 215 -15.29 -16.08 4.12
CA VAL A 215 -15.69 -15.77 2.74
C VAL A 215 -14.78 -14.70 2.15
N ILE A 216 -14.32 -14.90 0.91
CA ILE A 216 -13.46 -13.96 0.18
C ILE A 216 -14.18 -13.49 -1.08
N THR A 217 -14.60 -12.21 -1.07
CA THR A 217 -15.24 -11.50 -2.19
C THR A 217 -14.64 -10.11 -2.33
N SER A 218 -14.94 -9.42 -3.44
CA SER A 218 -14.46 -8.05 -3.67
C SER A 218 -14.92 -7.07 -2.58
N SER A 219 -16.16 -7.21 -2.08
CA SER A 219 -16.69 -6.34 -1.02
C SER A 219 -15.97 -6.54 0.31
N VAL A 220 -15.64 -7.79 0.65
CA VAL A 220 -14.85 -8.10 1.85
C VAL A 220 -13.44 -7.52 1.70
N LEU A 221 -12.79 -7.70 0.56
CA LEU A 221 -11.41 -7.26 0.34
C LEU A 221 -11.24 -5.73 0.22
N ALA A 222 -12.29 -4.98 -0.12
CA ALA A 222 -12.22 -3.54 -0.36
C ALA A 222 -11.70 -2.69 0.81
N SER A 223 -11.79 -3.21 2.05
CA SER A 223 -11.40 -2.51 3.27
C SER A 223 -10.01 -2.90 3.82
N TYR A 224 -9.27 -3.74 3.10
CA TYR A 224 -8.00 -4.32 3.58
C TYR A 224 -6.83 -4.01 2.63
N ASP A 225 -5.62 -3.98 3.18
CA ASP A 225 -4.38 -3.77 2.44
C ASP A 225 -3.75 -5.11 2.01
N VAL A 226 -3.89 -6.14 2.84
CA VAL A 226 -3.27 -7.45 2.64
C VAL A 226 -4.26 -8.58 2.92
N LEU A 227 -4.34 -9.55 2.01
CA LEU A 227 -5.00 -10.84 2.22
C LEU A 227 -3.93 -11.88 2.59
N VAL A 228 -4.14 -12.58 3.71
CA VAL A 228 -3.35 -13.74 4.12
C VAL A 228 -4.18 -15.00 3.95
N MET A 229 -3.71 -15.90 3.09
CA MET A 229 -4.23 -17.25 2.91
C MET A 229 -3.31 -18.23 3.65
N PRO A 230 -3.74 -18.75 4.82
CA PRO A 230 -2.89 -19.57 5.67
C PRO A 230 -2.66 -20.98 5.11
N GLY A 231 -1.90 -21.78 5.85
CA GLY A 231 -1.91 -23.23 5.68
C GLY A 231 -3.28 -23.86 5.97
N GLY A 232 -3.45 -25.08 5.47
CA GLY A 232 -4.76 -25.73 5.43
C GLY A 232 -4.71 -27.12 4.80
N THR A 233 -5.88 -27.67 4.50
CA THR A 233 -6.01 -29.03 3.94
C THR A 233 -5.20 -29.21 2.66
N SER A 234 -5.37 -28.32 1.68
CA SER A 234 -4.58 -28.29 0.45
C SER A 234 -4.85 -27.02 -0.36
N GLY A 235 -3.92 -26.66 -1.27
CA GLY A 235 -4.19 -25.61 -2.25
C GLY A 235 -5.39 -25.93 -3.14
N ARG A 236 -5.57 -27.19 -3.55
CA ARG A 236 -6.72 -27.67 -4.32
C ARG A 236 -8.05 -27.41 -3.62
N SER A 237 -8.09 -27.54 -2.30
CA SER A 237 -9.30 -27.27 -1.53
C SER A 237 -9.66 -25.78 -1.61
N TYR A 238 -8.70 -24.87 -1.44
CA TYR A 238 -8.93 -23.43 -1.64
C TYR A 238 -9.37 -23.08 -3.06
N LEU A 239 -8.77 -23.71 -4.08
CA LEU A 239 -9.17 -23.50 -5.48
C LEU A 239 -10.62 -23.90 -5.76
N ARG A 240 -11.15 -24.88 -5.03
CA ARG A 240 -12.51 -25.43 -5.23
C ARG A 240 -13.54 -24.88 -4.24
N ASN A 241 -13.10 -24.08 -3.27
CA ASN A 241 -13.98 -23.60 -2.21
C ASN A 241 -14.91 -22.50 -2.77
N PRO A 242 -16.25 -22.70 -2.75
CA PRO A 242 -17.21 -21.75 -3.31
C PRO A 242 -17.23 -20.41 -2.56
N ASN A 243 -16.73 -20.37 -1.33
CA ASN A 243 -16.63 -19.14 -0.53
C ASN A 243 -15.38 -18.32 -0.88
N ILE A 244 -14.53 -18.77 -1.82
CA ILE A 244 -13.31 -18.07 -2.22
C ILE A 244 -13.42 -17.65 -3.68
N SER A 245 -13.62 -16.36 -3.92
CA SER A 245 -13.64 -15.80 -5.29
C SER A 245 -12.22 -15.55 -5.80
N SER A 246 -11.75 -16.40 -6.71
CA SER A 246 -10.43 -16.24 -7.35
C SER A 246 -10.33 -14.95 -8.18
N SER A 247 -11.41 -14.53 -8.83
CA SER A 247 -11.47 -13.26 -9.57
C SER A 247 -11.38 -12.05 -8.63
N ALA A 248 -12.01 -12.10 -7.46
CA ALA A 248 -11.88 -11.05 -6.45
C ALA A 248 -10.44 -10.94 -5.94
N ILE A 249 -9.77 -12.06 -5.65
CA ILE A 249 -8.37 -12.07 -5.22
C ILE A 249 -7.47 -11.48 -6.31
N LYS A 250 -7.59 -11.96 -7.56
CA LYS A 250 -6.80 -11.44 -8.69
C LYS A 250 -7.01 -9.94 -8.88
N SER A 251 -8.25 -9.47 -8.83
CA SER A 251 -8.57 -8.04 -8.94
C SER A 251 -7.98 -7.23 -7.79
N PHE A 252 -8.10 -7.71 -6.56
CA PHE A 252 -7.54 -7.06 -5.37
C PHE A 252 -6.03 -6.87 -5.48
N VAL A 253 -5.30 -7.92 -5.84
CA VAL A 253 -3.84 -7.83 -6.01
C VAL A 253 -3.50 -6.97 -7.22
N ASN A 254 -4.17 -7.15 -8.37
CA ASN A 254 -3.92 -6.34 -9.57
C ASN A 254 -4.06 -4.83 -9.31
N ASN A 255 -5.00 -4.45 -8.43
CA ASN A 255 -5.26 -3.05 -8.05
C ASN A 255 -4.39 -2.53 -6.89
N GLY A 256 -3.37 -3.29 -6.47
CA GLY A 256 -2.35 -2.81 -5.54
C GLY A 256 -2.38 -3.45 -4.14
N GLY A 257 -3.33 -4.35 -3.87
CA GLY A 257 -3.38 -5.13 -2.64
C GLY A 257 -2.22 -6.13 -2.53
N GLY A 258 -1.94 -6.55 -1.29
CA GLY A 258 -0.92 -7.55 -0.98
C GLY A 258 -1.51 -8.95 -0.79
N TYR A 259 -0.84 -9.98 -1.29
CA TYR A 259 -1.21 -11.39 -1.04
C TYR A 259 -0.08 -12.15 -0.34
N LEU A 260 -0.36 -12.74 0.81
CA LEU A 260 0.51 -13.72 1.47
C LEU A 260 -0.13 -15.11 1.41
N GLY A 261 0.49 -16.05 0.71
CA GLY A 261 0.10 -17.45 0.72
C GLY A 261 1.10 -18.28 1.52
N ILE A 262 0.63 -19.01 2.53
CA ILE A 262 1.47 -19.95 3.31
C ILE A 262 0.98 -21.38 3.06
N CYS A 263 1.89 -22.30 2.77
CA CYS A 263 1.61 -23.72 2.51
C CYS A 263 0.45 -23.92 1.50
N ALA A 264 -0.75 -24.31 1.93
CA ALA A 264 -1.94 -24.42 1.08
C ALA A 264 -2.23 -23.12 0.28
N GLY A 265 -2.09 -21.96 0.92
CA GLY A 265 -2.20 -20.66 0.26
C GLY A 265 -1.12 -20.45 -0.81
N ALA A 266 0.12 -20.90 -0.57
CA ALA A 266 1.20 -20.84 -1.55
C ALA A 266 0.91 -21.72 -2.78
N TYR A 267 0.48 -22.97 -2.55
CA TYR A 267 0.08 -23.86 -3.65
C TYR A 267 -1.06 -23.27 -4.48
N ALA A 268 -2.09 -22.73 -3.84
CA ALA A 268 -3.26 -22.15 -4.52
C ALA A 268 -2.89 -20.95 -5.40
N ALA A 269 -1.92 -20.13 -4.97
CA ALA A 269 -1.53 -18.91 -5.69
C ALA A 269 -0.41 -19.08 -6.72
N SER A 270 0.28 -20.23 -6.73
CA SER A 270 1.26 -20.58 -7.77
C SER A 270 0.62 -20.71 -9.17
N VAL A 271 1.44 -20.78 -10.22
CA VAL A 271 0.97 -21.10 -11.58
C VAL A 271 0.38 -22.50 -11.62
N ALA A 272 1.10 -23.47 -11.06
CA ALA A 272 0.67 -24.87 -11.01
C ALA A 272 1.46 -25.65 -9.97
N VAL A 273 0.84 -26.73 -9.49
CA VAL A 273 1.48 -27.81 -8.75
C VAL A 273 1.71 -28.97 -9.71
N ASP A 274 2.97 -29.30 -9.94
CA ASP A 274 3.38 -30.22 -11.00
C ASP A 274 2.75 -31.61 -10.84
N GLY A 275 2.05 -32.06 -11.88
CA GLY A 275 1.36 -33.35 -11.89
C GLY A 275 0.01 -33.38 -11.16
N TYR A 276 -0.42 -32.27 -10.55
CA TYR A 276 -1.65 -32.24 -9.74
C TYR A 276 -2.72 -31.27 -10.26
N TYR A 277 -2.44 -29.96 -10.30
CA TYR A 277 -3.45 -28.95 -10.68
C TYR A 277 -2.82 -27.58 -11.00
N SER A 278 -3.52 -26.77 -11.78
CA SER A 278 -3.20 -25.34 -11.97
C SER A 278 -3.65 -24.52 -10.76
N GLY A 279 -2.88 -23.50 -10.39
CA GLY A 279 -3.26 -22.54 -9.36
C GLY A 279 -3.89 -21.27 -9.94
N TRP A 280 -4.08 -20.26 -9.11
CA TRP A 280 -4.55 -18.95 -9.53
C TRP A 280 -3.53 -18.20 -10.39
N GLY A 281 -2.23 -18.50 -10.27
CA GLY A 281 -1.18 -17.82 -11.03
C GLY A 281 -1.01 -16.35 -10.61
N LEU A 282 -0.91 -16.11 -9.30
CA LEU A 282 -0.58 -14.79 -8.74
C LEU A 282 0.94 -14.54 -8.69
N ALA A 283 1.74 -15.61 -8.67
CA ALA A 283 3.19 -15.52 -8.77
C ALA A 283 3.70 -16.53 -9.81
N ASP A 284 4.72 -16.14 -10.57
CA ASP A 284 5.32 -16.90 -11.66
C ASP A 284 6.26 -17.99 -11.15
N VAL A 285 5.72 -18.87 -10.32
CA VAL A 285 6.38 -20.07 -9.80
C VAL A 285 5.50 -21.29 -10.00
N ARG A 286 6.16 -22.44 -10.13
CA ARG A 286 5.54 -23.76 -10.06
C ARG A 286 6.00 -24.47 -8.81
N CYS A 287 5.15 -25.35 -8.30
CA CYS A 287 5.39 -26.08 -7.05
C CYS A 287 5.61 -27.56 -7.30
N LYS A 288 6.55 -28.14 -6.57
CA LYS A 288 6.64 -29.57 -6.28
C LYS A 288 5.92 -29.83 -4.96
N ALA A 289 5.11 -30.88 -4.92
CA ALA A 289 4.47 -31.32 -3.69
C ALA A 289 5.51 -32.06 -2.82
N VAL A 290 5.71 -31.57 -1.60
CA VAL A 290 6.62 -32.18 -0.64
C VAL A 290 5.80 -33.02 0.33
N ASN A 291 6.19 -34.28 0.55
CA ASN A 291 5.60 -35.16 1.56
C ASN A 291 6.56 -35.27 2.75
N TYR A 292 6.48 -34.30 3.65
CA TYR A 292 7.35 -34.23 4.83
C TYR A 292 6.74 -33.31 5.89
N GLU A 293 6.74 -33.78 7.13
CA GLU A 293 6.39 -32.98 8.31
C GLU A 293 7.56 -32.99 9.30
N GLY A 294 7.95 -31.81 9.77
CA GLY A 294 9.09 -31.64 10.67
C GLY A 294 9.76 -30.29 10.49
N ASN A 295 10.86 -30.09 11.22
CA ASN A 295 11.66 -28.88 11.08
C ASN A 295 12.64 -29.01 9.93
N LEU A 296 12.68 -27.99 9.07
CA LEU A 296 13.65 -27.86 7.99
C LEU A 296 14.52 -26.62 8.20
N THR A 297 15.66 -26.58 7.53
CA THR A 297 16.54 -25.42 7.46
C THR A 297 16.28 -24.68 6.16
N ILE A 298 16.05 -23.37 6.23
CA ILE A 298 16.04 -22.47 5.08
C ILE A 298 17.26 -21.56 5.12
N SER A 299 17.78 -21.20 3.95
CA SER A 299 18.82 -20.18 3.79
C SER A 299 18.20 -18.91 3.23
N ILE A 300 18.43 -17.78 3.91
CA ILE A 300 17.94 -16.47 3.50
C ILE A 300 18.89 -15.89 2.44
N THR A 301 18.33 -15.46 1.31
CA THR A 301 19.07 -14.79 0.23
C THR A 301 19.27 -13.31 0.55
N SER A 302 20.14 -12.59 -0.16
CA SER A 302 20.29 -11.12 0.01
C SER A 302 19.00 -10.35 -0.27
N ALA A 303 18.14 -10.82 -1.19
CA ALA A 303 16.81 -10.23 -1.37
C ALA A 303 15.90 -10.52 -0.16
N GLY A 304 15.99 -11.73 0.40
CA GLY A 304 15.34 -12.11 1.64
C GLY A 304 15.82 -11.30 2.84
N GLU A 305 17.09 -10.92 2.93
CA GLU A 305 17.58 -10.05 4.01
C GLU A 305 16.86 -8.71 4.02
N ASN A 306 16.67 -8.12 2.84
CA ASN A 306 15.98 -6.84 2.68
C ASN A 306 14.46 -6.95 2.94
N ILE A 307 13.82 -8.06 2.57
CA ILE A 307 12.35 -8.19 2.60
C ILE A 307 11.84 -8.91 3.86
N LEU A 308 12.56 -9.93 4.33
CA LEU A 308 12.20 -10.74 5.50
C LEU A 308 12.85 -10.20 6.78
N GLY A 309 13.89 -9.36 6.68
CA GLY A 309 14.61 -8.82 7.83
C GLY A 309 15.36 -9.87 8.64
N LEU A 310 15.76 -10.97 8.00
CA LEU A 310 16.49 -12.10 8.57
C LEU A 310 17.73 -12.38 7.73
N SER A 311 18.74 -13.06 8.29
CA SER A 311 19.94 -13.44 7.55
C SER A 311 20.36 -14.88 7.89
N GLY A 312 21.31 -15.41 7.12
CA GLY A 312 21.86 -16.73 7.35
C GLY A 312 20.83 -17.86 7.20
N THR A 313 20.97 -18.90 8.02
CA THR A 313 20.05 -20.04 8.03
C THR A 313 19.05 -19.94 9.17
N GLN A 314 17.81 -20.36 8.93
CA GLN A 314 16.73 -20.40 9.91
C GLN A 314 16.14 -21.81 9.97
N THR A 315 15.89 -22.32 11.17
CA THR A 315 15.10 -23.54 11.37
C THR A 315 13.62 -23.17 11.38
N ILE A 316 12.81 -23.84 10.57
CA ILE A 316 11.41 -23.50 10.37
C ILE A 316 10.52 -24.74 10.30
N CYS A 317 9.29 -24.62 10.81
CA CYS A 317 8.28 -25.65 10.72
C CYS A 317 7.91 -25.94 9.27
N HIS A 318 7.79 -27.21 8.89
CA HIS A 318 7.32 -27.64 7.59
C HIS A 318 6.22 -28.69 7.73
N CYS A 319 5.11 -28.51 7.03
CA CYS A 319 3.97 -29.43 7.03
C CYS A 319 3.47 -29.60 5.59
N ASN A 320 4.15 -30.43 4.79
CA ASN A 320 3.84 -30.68 3.38
C ASN A 320 3.82 -29.42 2.48
N GLY A 321 4.57 -28.39 2.88
CA GLY A 321 4.69 -27.10 2.21
C GLY A 321 5.32 -27.19 0.81
N ALA A 322 5.14 -26.15 0.00
CA ALA A 322 5.59 -26.14 -1.39
C ALA A 322 7.11 -25.95 -1.52
N ALA A 323 7.76 -26.83 -2.30
CA ALA A 323 9.06 -26.55 -2.89
C ALA A 323 8.85 -25.89 -4.26
N MET A 324 9.36 -24.66 -4.44
CA MET A 324 9.05 -23.83 -5.61
C MET A 324 10.24 -23.66 -6.57
N TYR A 325 9.94 -23.46 -7.85
CA TYR A 325 10.89 -23.01 -8.85
C TYR A 325 10.25 -21.97 -9.78
N LYS A 326 11.07 -21.05 -10.28
CA LYS A 326 10.60 -19.91 -11.09
C LYS A 326 10.26 -20.32 -12.50
N VAL A 327 9.22 -19.70 -13.04
CA VAL A 327 8.87 -19.71 -14.47
C VAL A 327 8.75 -18.31 -15.06
N GLY A 328 9.05 -17.28 -14.26
CA GLY A 328 9.07 -15.87 -14.67
C GLY A 328 10.02 -15.04 -13.79
N THR A 329 9.65 -13.79 -13.52
CA THR A 329 10.53 -12.78 -12.89
C THR A 329 10.50 -12.76 -11.36
N ALA A 330 9.90 -13.76 -10.72
CA ALA A 330 9.79 -13.83 -9.27
C ALA A 330 11.16 -13.77 -8.57
N THR A 331 11.20 -13.13 -7.40
CA THR A 331 12.40 -12.95 -6.58
C THR A 331 12.45 -13.99 -5.47
N THR A 332 13.47 -14.85 -5.48
CA THR A 332 13.71 -15.82 -4.41
C THR A 332 14.10 -15.08 -3.13
N LEU A 333 13.39 -15.34 -2.03
CA LEU A 333 13.69 -14.76 -0.71
C LEU A 333 14.43 -15.75 0.18
N ALA A 334 14.04 -17.03 0.14
CA ALA A 334 14.71 -18.10 0.86
C ALA A 334 14.65 -19.42 0.08
N THR A 335 15.64 -20.29 0.28
CA THR A 335 15.72 -21.64 -0.30
C THR A 335 15.80 -22.69 0.80
N TYR A 336 15.27 -23.89 0.54
CA TYR A 336 15.54 -25.04 1.42
C TYR A 336 17.04 -25.36 1.41
N ALA A 337 17.64 -25.49 2.58
CA ALA A 337 19.08 -25.63 2.76
C ALA A 337 19.52 -27.07 3.11
N ASP A 338 18.63 -27.84 3.73
CA ASP A 338 18.82 -29.28 3.94
C ASP A 338 18.29 -30.10 2.76
N ASP A 339 18.62 -31.39 2.76
CA ASP A 339 18.21 -32.35 1.73
C ASP A 339 17.22 -33.41 2.24
N ASN A 340 16.57 -33.17 3.39
CA ASN A 340 15.66 -34.15 4.02
C ASN A 340 14.44 -34.47 3.15
N THR A 341 14.17 -33.63 2.16
CA THR A 341 13.01 -33.73 1.26
C THR A 341 13.38 -33.97 -0.20
N GLY A 342 14.69 -34.00 -0.53
CA GLY A 342 15.17 -34.03 -1.92
C GLY A 342 15.00 -32.71 -2.69
N TYR A 343 14.60 -31.64 -2.01
CA TYR A 343 14.36 -30.32 -2.61
C TYR A 343 15.36 -29.25 -2.13
N LYS A 344 16.57 -29.66 -1.73
CA LYS A 344 17.65 -28.71 -1.42
C LYS A 344 17.87 -27.74 -2.59
N GLY A 345 17.94 -26.45 -2.28
CA GLY A 345 18.10 -25.38 -3.26
C GLY A 345 16.80 -24.93 -3.95
N TYR A 346 15.69 -25.65 -3.79
CA TYR A 346 14.38 -25.14 -4.21
C TYR A 346 13.95 -23.96 -3.35
N ILE A 347 13.08 -23.14 -3.91
CA ILE A 347 12.61 -21.92 -3.26
C ILE A 347 11.62 -22.30 -2.16
N ALA A 348 11.92 -21.86 -0.94
CA ALA A 348 11.04 -21.98 0.22
C ALA A 348 10.13 -20.74 0.35
N THR A 349 10.63 -19.56 -0.01
CA THR A 349 9.85 -18.32 0.02
C THR A 349 10.19 -17.46 -1.19
N VAL A 350 9.18 -16.94 -1.88
CA VAL A 350 9.31 -16.13 -3.09
C VAL A 350 8.47 -14.86 -3.00
N ALA A 351 8.97 -13.75 -3.54
CA ALA A 351 8.23 -12.53 -3.77
C ALA A 351 7.99 -12.32 -5.26
N ASP A 352 6.83 -11.77 -5.62
CA ASP A 352 6.49 -11.42 -7.00
C ASP A 352 5.53 -10.23 -7.03
N THR A 353 5.15 -9.80 -8.23
CA THR A 353 4.13 -8.78 -8.47
C THR A 353 3.03 -9.32 -9.37
N TYR A 354 1.80 -8.90 -9.11
CA TYR A 354 0.65 -9.17 -9.99
C TYR A 354 -0.10 -7.86 -10.20
N GLY A 355 -0.05 -7.33 -11.43
CA GLY A 355 -0.48 -5.96 -11.71
C GLY A 355 0.28 -4.95 -10.86
N SER A 356 -0.44 -4.09 -10.13
CA SER A 356 0.16 -3.10 -9.22
C SER A 356 0.42 -3.64 -7.80
N GLY A 357 0.03 -4.88 -7.50
CA GLY A 357 0.15 -5.50 -6.18
C GLY A 357 1.43 -6.28 -5.97
N ARG A 358 1.58 -6.77 -4.74
CA ARG A 358 2.73 -7.56 -4.30
C ARG A 358 2.24 -8.93 -3.81
N VAL A 359 3.01 -9.97 -4.08
CA VAL A 359 2.68 -11.36 -3.72
C VAL A 359 3.87 -11.99 -3.03
N ILE A 360 3.65 -12.69 -1.92
CA ILE A 360 4.64 -13.56 -1.30
C ILE A 360 4.02 -14.93 -1.13
N LEU A 361 4.71 -15.96 -1.63
CA LEU A 361 4.36 -17.36 -1.39
C LEU A 361 5.43 -17.99 -0.50
N CYS A 362 5.02 -18.66 0.56
CA CYS A 362 5.87 -19.32 1.53
C CYS A 362 5.46 -20.79 1.67
N GLY A 363 6.35 -21.71 1.31
CA GLY A 363 6.17 -23.15 1.51
C GLY A 363 6.09 -23.54 2.99
N PRO A 364 7.12 -23.25 3.82
CA PRO A 364 7.14 -23.58 5.23
C PRO A 364 6.25 -22.66 6.07
N HIS A 365 6.15 -22.94 7.37
CA HIS A 365 5.24 -22.29 8.33
C HIS A 365 6.00 -21.43 9.36
N PRO A 366 6.38 -20.18 9.02
CA PRO A 366 7.01 -19.27 10.00
C PRO A 366 6.05 -18.87 11.15
N GLU A 367 4.75 -19.12 10.99
CA GLU A 367 3.71 -18.88 11.98
C GLU A 367 3.51 -20.02 12.99
N LEU A 368 4.08 -21.21 12.72
CA LEU A 368 4.03 -22.38 13.59
C LEU A 368 5.38 -22.61 14.29
N ASP A 369 5.40 -23.48 15.31
CA ASP A 369 6.62 -23.74 16.09
C ASP A 369 7.66 -24.58 15.30
N PRO A 370 8.95 -24.18 15.22
CA PRO A 370 9.57 -22.99 15.82
C PRO A 370 9.16 -21.70 15.11
N ARG A 371 8.51 -20.80 15.86
CA ARG A 371 7.91 -19.58 15.30
C ARG A 371 8.98 -18.57 14.93
N ILE A 372 8.79 -17.90 13.79
CA ILE A 372 9.60 -16.75 13.36
C ILE A 372 8.69 -15.54 13.13
N PRO A 373 8.13 -14.92 14.19
CA PRO A 373 7.16 -13.83 14.04
C PRO A 373 7.63 -12.66 13.17
N LYS A 374 8.93 -12.34 13.25
CA LYS A 374 9.55 -11.28 12.45
C LYS A 374 9.40 -11.53 10.96
N MET A 375 9.54 -12.78 10.50
CA MET A 375 9.39 -13.15 9.09
C MET A 375 7.98 -12.85 8.60
N VAL A 376 6.95 -13.28 9.35
CA VAL A 376 5.54 -13.05 8.99
C VAL A 376 5.23 -11.56 8.90
N VAL A 377 5.64 -10.78 9.90
CA VAL A 377 5.35 -9.34 9.94
C VAL A 377 6.10 -8.55 8.87
N GLN A 378 7.35 -8.92 8.56
CA GLN A 378 8.12 -8.31 7.48
C GLN A 378 7.52 -8.62 6.10
N MET A 379 7.07 -9.87 5.86
CA MET A 379 6.33 -10.21 4.64
C MET A 379 5.07 -9.33 4.49
N ILE A 380 4.25 -9.21 5.54
CA ILE A 380 3.02 -8.41 5.51
C ILE A 380 3.33 -6.91 5.31
N ALA A 381 4.38 -6.39 5.96
CA ALA A 381 4.82 -5.01 5.80
C ALA A 381 5.26 -4.71 4.35
N TRP A 382 6.04 -5.61 3.75
CA TRP A 382 6.47 -5.46 2.37
C TRP A 382 5.28 -5.52 1.40
N LEU A 383 4.35 -6.45 1.63
CA LEU A 383 3.12 -6.58 0.84
C LEU A 383 2.27 -5.30 0.89
N ALA A 384 2.20 -4.64 2.04
CA ALA A 384 1.48 -3.38 2.25
C ALA A 384 2.24 -2.13 1.75
N LYS A 385 3.48 -2.29 1.25
CA LYS A 385 4.35 -1.18 0.78
C LYS A 385 4.63 -0.16 1.89
N VAL A 386 4.92 -0.66 3.10
CA VAL A 386 5.29 0.18 4.26
C VAL A 386 6.75 0.02 4.69
N ILE A 387 7.49 -0.86 4.01
CA ILE A 387 8.94 -1.03 4.08
C ILE A 387 9.52 -1.22 2.67
#